data_AF-A0A014MKJ1-F1
#
_entry.id   AF-A0A014MKJ1-F1
#
_cell.length_a   1.000
_cell.length_b   1.000
_cell.length_c   1.000
_cell.angle_alpha   90.00
_cell.angle_beta   90.00
_cell.angle_gamma   90.00
#
_symmetry.space_group_name_H-M   'P 1'
#
loop_
_entity.id
_entity.type
_entity.pdbx_description
1 polymer ?
#
loop_
_entity_poly.entity_id
_entity_poly.type
_entity_poly.pdbx_seq_one_letter_code
_entity_poly.pdbx_strand_id
1 'polypeptide(L)' 'MAALEAEVKSLQKAHFGLRMQKATQQLGNTSTLKATRREIARAKTILAEKQAAK' A
#
# COMPACT_ATOMS: atom_id res chain seq x y z
N MET A 1 8.00 -2.47 15.44
CA MET A 1 8.25 -2.13 14.01
C MET A 1 7.75 -3.23 13.08
N ALA A 2 7.92 -4.51 13.41
CA ALA A 2 7.47 -5.66 12.61
C ALA A 2 5.99 -5.63 12.13
N ALA A 3 5.05 -5.16 12.97
CA ALA A 3 3.64 -5.07 12.56
C ALA A 3 3.37 -4.04 11.44
N LEU A 4 4.08 -2.89 11.45
CA LEU A 4 3.94 -1.89 10.39
C LEU A 4 4.59 -2.36 9.08
N GLU A 5 5.70 -3.08 9.17
CA GLU A 5 6.37 -3.66 7.99
C GLU A 5 5.51 -4.74 7.33
N ALA A 6 4.86 -5.59 8.14
CA ALA A 6 3.90 -6.58 7.67
C ALA A 6 2.70 -5.91 6.97
N GLU A 7 2.19 -4.82 7.53
CA GLU A 7 1.09 -4.06 6.94
C GLU A 7 1.47 -3.43 5.61
N VAL A 8 2.65 -2.78 5.51
CA VAL A 8 3.17 -2.25 4.24
C VAL A 8 3.27 -3.35 3.18
N LYS A 9 3.75 -4.55 3.57
CA LYS A 9 3.88 -5.69 2.66
C LYS A 9 2.51 -6.21 2.20
N SER A 10 1.52 -6.24 3.09
CA SER A 10 0.13 -6.59 2.77
C SER A 10 -0.47 -5.60 1.76
N LEU A 11 -0.35 -4.29 2.02
CA LEU A 11 -0.83 -3.23 1.12
C LEU A 11 -0.14 -3.28 -0.25
N GLN A 12 1.16 -3.59 -0.30
CA GLN A 12 1.89 -3.79 -1.56
C GLN A 12 1.33 -4.95 -2.37
N LYS A 13 1.02 -6.08 -1.72
CA LYS A 13 0.39 -7.24 -2.38
C LYS A 13 -1.01 -6.89 -2.91
N ALA A 14 -1.81 -6.16 -2.12
CA ALA A 14 -3.12 -5.68 -2.55
C ALA A 14 -3.01 -4.74 -3.77
N HIS A 15 -2.08 -3.78 -3.73
CA HIS A 15 -1.84 -2.86 -4.85
C HIS A 15 -1.35 -3.58 -6.11
N PHE A 16 -0.54 -4.65 -5.97
CA PHE A 16 -0.17 -5.50 -7.10
C PHE A 16 -1.40 -6.20 -7.72
N GLY A 17 -2.28 -6.77 -6.90
CA GLY A 17 -3.53 -7.37 -7.36
C GLY A 17 -4.42 -6.38 -8.12
N LEU A 18 -4.57 -5.15 -7.60
CA LEU A 18 -5.33 -4.08 -8.27
C LEU A 18 -4.70 -3.69 -9.61
N ARG A 19 -3.37 -3.67 -9.73
CA ARG A 19 -2.69 -3.40 -11.00
C ARG A 19 -2.93 -4.52 -12.02
N MET A 20 -2.95 -5.77 -11.58
CA MET A 20 -3.27 -6.91 -12.44
C MET A 20 -4.72 -6.85 -12.93
N GLN A 21 -5.68 -6.57 -12.03
CA GLN A 21 -7.09 -6.37 -12.41
C GLN A 21 -7.27 -5.21 -13.40
N LYS A 22 -6.49 -4.13 -13.26
CA LYS A 22 -6.50 -3.04 -14.24
C LYS A 22 -5.97 -3.49 -15.61
N ALA A 23 -4.90 -4.29 -15.63
CA ALA A 23 -4.32 -4.80 -16.87
C ALA A 23 -5.27 -5.73 -17.63
N THR A 24 -6.06 -6.54 -16.91
CA THR A 24 -7.10 -7.41 -17.48
C THR A 24 -8.41 -6.70 -17.78
N GLN A 25 -8.50 -5.38 -17.56
CA GLN A 25 -9.73 -4.59 -17.72
C GLN A 25 -10.89 -5.03 -16.81
N GLN A 26 -10.58 -5.74 -15.72
CA GLN A 26 -11.57 -6.24 -14.74
C GLN A 26 -11.75 -5.30 -13.53
N LEU A 27 -10.99 -4.20 -13.47
CA LEU A 27 -11.05 -3.27 -12.35
C LEU A 27 -12.20 -2.27 -12.52
N GLY A 28 -13.30 -2.49 -11.79
CA GLY A 28 -14.48 -1.61 -11.82
C GLY A 28 -14.27 -0.23 -11.18
N ASN A 29 -13.34 -0.08 -10.23
CA ASN A 29 -13.06 1.19 -9.56
C ASN A 29 -11.57 1.51 -9.53
N THR A 30 -11.14 2.41 -10.43
CA THR A 30 -9.73 2.83 -10.56
C THR A 30 -9.25 3.76 -9.43
N SER A 31 -10.17 4.36 -8.65
CA SER A 31 -9.79 5.20 -7.51
C SER A 31 -9.09 4.41 -6.40
N THR A 32 -9.41 3.11 -6.28
CA THR A 32 -8.81 2.19 -5.30
C THR A 32 -7.30 2.10 -5.44
N LEU A 33 -6.77 2.08 -6.67
CA LEU A 33 -5.33 2.12 -6.94
C LEU A 33 -4.65 3.35 -6.31
N LYS A 34 -5.27 4.53 -6.48
CA LYS A 34 -4.75 5.79 -5.92
C LYS A 34 -4.84 5.78 -4.40
N ALA A 35 -5.92 5.23 -3.83
CA ALA A 35 -6.12 5.11 -2.39
C ALA A 35 -5.06 4.18 -1.75
N THR A 36 -4.93 2.95 -2.24
CA THR A 36 -3.96 1.97 -1.72
C THR A 36 -2.52 2.47 -1.87
N ARG A 37 -2.18 3.17 -2.96
CA ARG A 37 -0.86 3.80 -3.11
C ARG A 37 -0.59 4.85 -2.01
N ARG A 38 -1.59 5.65 -1.65
CA ARG A 38 -1.48 6.66 -0.58
C ARG A 38 -1.40 6.02 0.80
N GLU A 39 -2.07 4.90 1.02
CA GLU A 39 -1.96 4.11 2.26
C GLU A 39 -0.55 3.55 2.45
N ILE A 40 0.04 2.97 1.40
CA ILE A 40 1.44 2.51 1.42
C ILE A 40 2.38 3.66 1.77
N ALA A 41 2.18 4.84 1.18
CA ALA A 41 2.99 6.02 1.46
C ALA A 41 2.88 6.45 2.93
N ARG A 42 1.66 6.57 3.46
CA ARG A 42 1.43 6.91 4.87
C ARG A 42 2.05 5.91 5.84
N ALA A 43 1.88 4.61 5.58
CA ALA A 43 2.46 3.56 6.41
C ALA A 43 4.00 3.60 6.41
N LYS A 44 4.62 3.90 5.26
CA LYS A 44 6.07 4.13 5.16
C LYS A 44 6.52 5.38 5.93
N THR A 45 5.76 6.47 5.86
CA THR A 45 6.08 7.70 6.62
C THR A 45 6.07 7.43 8.12
N ILE A 46 5.02 6.79 8.65
CA ILE A 46 4.94 6.45 10.08
C ILE A 46 6.09 5.52 10.50
N LEU A 47 6.49 4.60 9.62
CA LEU A 47 7.64 3.73 9.89
C LEU A 47 8.95 4.54 9.98
N ALA A 48 9.16 5.48 9.08
CA ALA A 48 10.31 6.38 9.12
C ALA A 48 10.31 7.30 10.35
N GLU A 49 9.15 7.86 10.71
CA GLU A 49 8.97 8.66 11.93
C GLU A 49 9.30 7.85 13.19
N LYS A 50 8.82 6.62 13.28
CA LYS A 50 9.12 5.71 14.41
C LYS A 50 10.58 5.28 14.45
N GLN A 51 11.26 5.21 13.31
CA GLN A 51 12.70 4.93 13.25
C GLN A 51 13.53 6.15 13.65
N ALA A 52 13.11 7.36 13.26
CA ALA A 52 13.77 8.61 13.62
C ALA A 52 13.55 9.02 15.08
N ALA A 53 12.42 8.63 15.68
CA ALA A 53 12.13 8.84 17.09
C ALA A 53 12.79 7.80 18.02
N LYS A 54 13.52 6.83 17.46
CA LYS A 54 14.28 5.82 18.19
C LYS A 54 15.75 6.21 18.22
#